data_AF-A0A101HKS2-F1
#
_entry.id   AF-A0A101HKS2-F1
#
_cell.length_a   1.000
_cell.length_b   1.000
_cell.length_c   1.000
_cell.angle_alpha   90.00
_cell.angle_beta   90.00
_cell.angle_gamma   90.00
#
_symmetry.space_group_name_H-M   'P 1'
#
loop_
_entity.id
_entity.type
_entity.pdbx_description
1 polymer ?
#
loop_
_entity_poly.entity_id
_entity_poly.type
_entity_poly.pdbx_seq_one_letter_code
_entity_poly.pdbx_strand_id
1 'polypeptide(L)'
;MAFRLNENLVSRLKEEAKKENRSLSNYVECILMDSIYNTQGIEISDEVPKDFSRAISVDEAKVRVQKGLRKMFKEKREEENV
;
A
#
# COMPACT_ATOMS: atom_id res chain seq x y z
N MET A 1 -3.48 29.75 9.21
CA MET A 1 -2.03 30.04 9.15
C MET A 1 -1.62 30.12 7.69
N ALA A 2 -0.75 31.06 7.32
CA ALA A 2 -0.25 31.18 5.95
C ALA A 2 1.27 31.37 5.98
N PHE A 3 1.99 30.62 5.15
CA PHE A 3 3.42 30.76 4.97
C PHE A 3 3.69 31.83 3.90
N ARG A 4 4.65 32.72 4.15
CA ARG A 4 5.11 33.66 3.11
C ARG A 4 6.22 33.00 2.30
N LEU A 5 5.98 32.84 1.01
CA LEU A 5 6.97 32.38 0.05
C LEU A 5 7.52 33.56 -0.76
N ASN A 6 8.77 33.46 -1.17
CA ASN A 6 9.37 34.45 -2.08
C ASN A 6 8.59 34.49 -3.40
N GLU A 7 8.39 35.68 -3.98
CA GLU A 7 7.61 35.85 -5.22
C GLU A 7 8.18 35.06 -6.40
N ASN A 8 9.50 34.98 -6.53
CA ASN A 8 10.15 34.20 -7.57
C ASN A 8 9.89 32.70 -7.40
N LEU A 9 9.86 32.22 -6.15
CA LEU A 9 9.52 30.83 -5.84
C LEU A 9 8.07 30.53 -6.19
N VAL A 10 7.14 31.41 -5.84
CA VAL A 10 5.72 31.25 -6.18
C VAL A 10 5.51 31.21 -7.70
N SER A 11 6.19 32.07 -8.45
CA SER A 11 6.14 32.07 -9.92
C SER A 11 6.62 30.75 -10.49
N ARG A 12 7.74 30.22 -10.00
CA ARG A 12 8.27 28.93 -10.46
C ARG A 12 7.38 27.75 -10.10
N LEU A 13 6.83 27.72 -8.89
CA LEU A 13 5.87 26.69 -8.47
C LEU A 13 4.61 26.69 -9.34
N LYS A 14 4.14 27.87 -9.79
CA LYS A 14 3.00 27.97 -10.72
C LYS A 14 3.32 27.40 -12.10
N GLU A 15 4.54 27.61 -12.60
CA GLU A 15 4.97 27.06 -13.88
C GLU A 15 5.05 25.53 -13.82
N GLU A 16 5.67 24.98 -12.78
CA GLU A 16 5.77 23.52 -12.62
C GLU A 16 4.40 22.87 -12.37
N ALA A 17 3.54 23.48 -11.55
CA ALA A 17 2.17 22.99 -11.36
C ALA A 17 1.38 22.91 -12.68
N LYS A 18 1.55 23.90 -13.57
CA LYS A 18 0.94 23.87 -14.91
C LYS A 18 1.50 22.74 -15.78
N LYS A 19 2.81 22.50 -15.75
CA LYS A 19 3.45 21.41 -16.50
C LYS A 19 2.90 20.04 -16.07
N GLU A 20 2.63 19.88 -14.78
CA GLU A 20 2.03 18.64 -14.24
C GLU A 20 0.50 18.58 -14.33
N ASN A 21 -0.15 19.60 -14.90
CA ASN A 21 -1.61 19.70 -15.00
C ASN A 21 -2.32 19.63 -13.63
N ARG A 22 -1.71 20.24 -12.60
CA ARG A 22 -2.22 20.27 -11.22
C ARG A 22 -2.49 21.70 -10.77
N SER A 23 -3.36 21.86 -9.78
CA SER A 23 -3.49 23.15 -9.10
C SER A 23 -2.22 23.44 -8.29
N LEU A 24 -1.89 24.72 -8.11
CA LEU A 24 -0.73 25.12 -7.30
C LEU A 24 -0.80 24.53 -5.87
N SER A 25 -2.00 24.49 -5.28
CA SER A 25 -2.20 23.95 -3.94
C SER A 25 -1.88 22.46 -3.89
N ASN A 26 -2.40 21.67 -4.84
CA ASN A 26 -2.15 20.24 -4.91
C ASN A 26 -0.66 19.96 -5.18
N TYR A 27 -0.05 20.73 -6.09
CA TYR A 27 1.36 20.60 -6.41
C TYR A 27 2.26 20.85 -5.20
N VAL A 28 2.01 21.94 -4.46
CA VAL A 28 2.76 22.27 -3.24
C VAL A 28 2.54 21.23 -2.15
N GLU A 29 1.31 20.76 -1.96
CA GLU A 29 1.00 19.69 -1.02
C GLU A 29 1.79 18.41 -1.34
N CYS A 30 1.82 17.98 -2.60
CA CYS A 30 2.63 16.83 -3.02
C CYS A 30 4.12 17.01 -2.71
N ILE A 31 4.71 18.16 -3.03
CA ILE A 31 6.13 18.43 -2.73
C ILE A 31 6.39 18.37 -1.23
N LEU A 32 5.52 18.96 -0.41
CA LEU A 32 5.70 18.98 1.04
C LEU A 32 5.54 17.59 1.64
N MET A 33 4.56 16.81 1.16
CA MET A 33 4.40 15.41 1.54
C MET A 33 5.64 14.60 1.14
N ASP A 34 6.11 14.74 -0.08
CA ASP A 34 7.32 14.08 -0.57
C ASP A 34 8.55 14.45 0.29
N SER A 35 8.74 15.73 0.57
CA SER A 35 9.85 16.21 1.39
C SER A 35 9.82 15.72 2.84
N ILE A 36 8.64 15.46 3.42
CA ILE A 36 8.49 15.02 4.82
C ILE A 36 8.52 13.49 4.93
N TYR A 37 7.89 12.81 3.98
CA TYR A 37 7.70 11.36 4.04
C TYR A 37 8.79 10.58 3.30
N ASN A 38 9.44 11.16 2.29
CA ASN A 38 10.54 10.52 1.56
C ASN A 38 11.94 10.99 2.00
N THR A 39 12.03 11.87 3.02
CA THR A 39 13.32 12.17 3.70
C THR A 39 13.81 11.02 4.59
N GLN A 40 12.95 10.06 4.91
CA GLN A 40 13.38 8.77 5.42
C GLN A 40 13.40 7.85 4.22
N GLY A 41 14.59 7.66 3.63
CA GLY A 41 14.79 6.52 2.73
C GLY A 41 14.23 5.31 3.47
N ILE A 42 13.22 4.68 2.88
CA ILE A 42 12.70 3.43 3.39
C ILE A 42 13.88 2.47 3.29
N GLU A 43 14.64 2.33 4.39
CA GLU A 43 15.52 1.19 4.58
C GLU A 43 14.57 0.00 4.73
N ILE A 44 14.26 -0.62 3.60
CA ILE A 44 13.85 -2.01 3.62
C ILE A 44 15.09 -2.74 4.11
N SER A 45 15.19 -2.96 5.43
CA SER A 45 16.18 -3.87 5.98
C SER A 45 16.00 -5.20 5.22
N ASP A 46 17.08 -5.74 4.67
CA ASP A 46 17.08 -7.07 4.03
C ASP A 46 16.55 -8.17 4.97
N GLU A 47 16.47 -7.86 6.26
CA GLU A 47 15.79 -8.69 7.25
C GLU A 47 14.26 -8.57 7.09
N VAL A 48 13.72 -9.44 6.23
CA VAL A 48 12.32 -9.84 6.27
C VAL A 48 11.95 -10.16 7.73
N PRO A 49 10.97 -9.47 8.35
CA PRO A 49 10.54 -9.77 9.71
C PRO A 49 10.23 -11.27 9.79
N LYS A 50 10.76 -11.98 10.79
CA LYS A 50 10.57 -13.44 10.95
C LYS A 50 9.10 -13.87 10.91
N ASP A 51 8.19 -12.95 11.21
CA ASP A 51 6.75 -13.14 11.15
C ASP A 51 6.17 -13.17 9.73
N PHE A 52 6.84 -12.56 8.75
CA PHE A 52 6.47 -12.63 7.33
C PHE A 52 6.80 -14.00 6.69
N SER A 53 7.74 -14.76 7.26
CA SER A 53 7.99 -16.17 6.91
C SER A 53 6.79 -17.09 7.18
N ARG A 54 5.74 -16.56 7.81
CA ARG A 54 4.51 -17.28 8.14
C ARG A 54 3.37 -17.01 7.15
N ALA A 55 3.64 -16.33 6.04
CA ALA A 55 2.76 -16.39 4.89
C ALA A 55 2.84 -17.81 4.31
N ILE A 56 1.79 -18.62 4.49
CA ILE A 56 1.69 -19.90 3.77
C ILE A 56 1.75 -19.61 2.27
N SER A 57 2.50 -20.42 1.53
CA SER A 57 2.51 -20.26 0.08
C SER A 57 1.09 -20.40 -0.48
N VAL A 58 0.80 -19.74 -1.60
CA VAL A 58 -0.52 -19.83 -2.25
C VAL A 58 -0.90 -21.29 -2.53
N ASP A 59 0.09 -22.13 -2.84
CA ASP A 59 -0.13 -23.56 -3.09
C ASP A 59 -0.47 -24.32 -1.81
N GLU A 60 0.19 -24.02 -0.69
CA GLU A 60 -0.16 -24.61 0.60
C GLU A 60 -1.56 -24.15 1.07
N ALA A 61 -1.90 -22.88 0.83
CA ALA A 61 -3.23 -22.34 1.10
C ALA A 61 -4.32 -23.10 0.29
N LYS A 62 -4.08 -23.33 -1.00
CA LYS A 62 -4.99 -24.11 -1.86
C LYS A 62 -5.20 -25.52 -1.33
N VAL A 63 -4.13 -26.20 -0.92
CA VAL A 63 -4.21 -27.57 -0.38
C VAL A 63 -5.06 -27.60 0.90
N ARG A 64 -4.87 -26.64 1.81
CA ARG A 64 -5.65 -26.56 3.06
C ARG A 64 -7.13 -26.31 2.79
N VAL A 65 -7.45 -25.40 1.86
CA VAL A 65 -8.83 -25.13 1.45
C VAL A 65 -9.48 -26.36 0.84
N GLN A 66 -8.79 -27.06 -0.08
CA GLN A 66 -9.31 -28.28 -0.69
C GLN A 66 -9.56 -29.40 0.33
N LYS A 67 -8.66 -29.57 1.30
CA LYS A 67 -8.82 -30.56 2.38
C LYS A 67 -10.02 -30.23 3.26
N GLY A 68 -10.22 -28.96 3.61
CA GLY A 68 -11.38 -28.49 4.37
C GLY A 68 -12.70 -28.72 3.63
N LEU A 69 -12.74 -28.38 2.33
CA LEU A 69 -13.93 -28.63 1.49
C LEU A 69 -14.27 -30.11 1.40
N ARG A 70 -13.29 -30.99 1.15
CA ARG A 70 -13.51 -32.45 1.12
C ARG A 70 -14.08 -32.98 2.43
N LYS A 71 -13.62 -32.46 3.57
CA LYS A 71 -14.12 -32.83 4.89
C LYS A 71 -15.59 -32.41 5.06
N MET A 72 -15.91 -31.15 4.78
CA MET A 72 -17.28 -30.63 4.86
C MET A 72 -18.26 -31.39 3.96
N PHE A 73 -17.89 -31.71 2.73
CA PHE A 73 -18.76 -32.47 1.81
C PHE A 73 -18.91 -33.95 2.18
N LYS A 74 -17.97 -34.50 2.97
CA LYS A 74 -18.09 -35.85 3.50
C LYS A 74 -19.02 -35.87 4.70
N GLU A 75 -18.84 -34.92 5.62
CA GLU A 75 -19.72 -34.75 6.80
C GLU A 75 -21.17 -34.48 6.39
N LYS A 76 -21.41 -33.60 5.40
CA LYS A 76 -22.78 -33.37 4.87
C LYS A 76 -23.44 -34.63 4.31
N ARG A 77 -22.68 -35.51 3.64
CA ARG A 77 -23.20 -36.78 3.10
C ARG A 77 -23.46 -37.83 4.18
N GLU A 78 -22.80 -37.71 5.32
CA GLU A 78 -23.03 -38.56 6.48
C GLU A 78 -24.24 -38.05 7.29
N GLU A 79 -24.46 -36.73 7.35
CA GLU A 79 -25.66 -36.10 7.95
C GLU A 79 -26.94 -36.35 7.13
N GLU A 80 -26.86 -36.41 5.79
CA GLU A 80 -28.01 -36.69 4.91
C GLU A 80 -28.43 -38.17 4.87
N ASN A 81 -27.61 -39.09 5.39
CA ASN A 81 -27.86 -40.54 5.39
C ASN A 81 -28.27 -41.08 6.78
N VAL A 82 -28.69 -40.21 7.70
CA VAL A 82 -29.22 -40.54 9.04
C VAL A 82 -30.69 -40.13 9.13
#